data_AF-A0A9P5V6G1-F1
#
_entry.id   AF-A0A9P5V6G1-F1
#
_cell.length_a   1.000
_cell.length_b   1.000
_cell.length_c   1.000
_cell.angle_alpha   90.00
_cell.angle_beta   90.00
_cell.angle_gamma   90.00
#
_symmetry.space_group_name_H-M   'P 1'
#
loop_
_entity.id
_entity.type
_entity.pdbx_description
1 polymer ?
#
loop_
_entity_poly.entity_id
_entity_poly.type
_entity_poly.pdbx_seq_one_letter_code
_entity_poly.pdbx_strand_id
1 'polypeptide(L)'
;MPFDTKVAGVTILAKVTPEQAAEVLTPEALQFVATLHRTYEATRQQLLQRRVARQIELDQGRLPDFLPETRHIREDATWRAAKPAPGLADRRVEITGPVDRKMVINALNSGAATFMADFEDSTAPTFSNVVDGQRNLKDAIHQRISFTAPNGKQYNIRKDGKVATLLV
;
A
#
# COMPACT_ATOMS: atom_id res chain seq x y z
N MET A 1 8.35 13.81 24.67
CA MET A 1 9.06 14.57 23.63
C MET A 1 8.74 13.93 22.28
N PRO A 2 8.72 14.71 21.18
CA PRO A 2 8.61 14.16 19.84
C PRO A 2 9.71 13.12 19.58
N PHE A 3 9.42 12.12 18.76
CA PHE A 3 10.43 11.15 18.33
C PHE A 3 11.51 11.87 17.50
N ASP A 4 12.78 11.69 17.89
CA ASP A 4 13.90 12.24 17.13
C ASP A 4 14.16 11.38 15.89
N THR A 5 13.75 11.92 14.73
CA THR A 5 13.84 11.24 13.43
C THR A 5 15.27 11.16 12.92
N LYS A 6 16.16 12.03 13.40
CA LYS A 6 17.52 12.25 12.86
C LYS A 6 17.55 12.60 11.36
N VAL A 7 16.41 12.99 10.79
CA VAL A 7 16.29 13.36 9.37
C VAL A 7 15.82 14.82 9.28
N ALA A 8 16.62 15.66 8.63
CA ALA A 8 16.35 17.09 8.51
C ALA A 8 14.96 17.35 7.90
N GLY A 9 14.18 18.25 8.51
CA GLY A 9 12.86 18.62 8.01
C GLY A 9 11.79 17.52 8.12
N VAL A 10 12.01 16.47 8.92
CA VAL A 10 11.03 15.42 9.19
C VAL A 10 10.71 15.40 10.68
N THR A 11 9.42 15.58 11.00
CA THR A 11 8.91 15.53 12.38
C THR A 11 7.80 14.50 12.48
N ILE A 12 7.91 13.58 13.45
CA ILE A 12 6.82 12.64 13.78
C ILE A 12 6.12 13.14 15.03
N LEU A 13 4.83 13.49 14.86
CA LEU A 13 3.98 14.05 15.92
C LEU A 13 3.34 12.98 16.82
N ALA A 14 3.23 11.75 16.33
CA ALA A 14 2.66 10.63 17.07
C ALA A 14 3.66 10.05 18.08
N LYS A 15 3.13 9.34 19.08
CA LYS A 15 3.95 8.51 19.96
C LYS A 15 4.46 7.29 19.18
N VAL A 16 5.77 7.10 19.17
CA VAL A 16 6.45 5.98 18.49
C VAL A 16 6.88 4.96 19.54
N THR A 17 6.60 3.68 19.32
CA THR A 17 7.13 2.61 20.18
C THR A 17 8.57 2.25 19.77
N PRO A 18 9.38 1.67 20.67
CA PRO A 18 10.73 1.21 20.33
C PRO A 18 10.77 0.27 19.12
N GLU A 19 9.78 -0.61 18.98
CA GLU A 19 9.69 -1.56 17.87
C GLU A 19 9.37 -0.86 16.55
N GLN A 20 8.45 0.12 16.56
CA GLN A 20 8.13 0.93 15.39
C GLN A 20 9.35 1.73 14.91
N ALA A 21 10.10 2.33 15.84
CA ALA A 21 11.33 3.05 15.57
C ALA A 21 12.42 2.13 14.97
N ALA A 22 12.61 0.95 15.55
CA ALA A 22 13.66 0.03 15.15
C ALA A 22 13.38 -0.68 13.80
N GLU A 23 12.12 -0.92 13.48
CA GLU A 23 11.77 -1.80 12.34
C GLU A 23 11.23 -1.10 11.10
N VAL A 24 10.56 0.06 11.26
CA VAL A 24 9.86 0.76 10.16
C VAL A 24 10.32 2.21 10.03
N LEU A 25 10.39 2.94 11.15
CA LEU A 25 10.74 4.37 11.17
C LEU A 25 12.24 4.56 11.38
N THR A 26 13.06 3.75 10.69
CA THR A 26 14.52 3.87 10.74
C THR A 26 14.97 5.16 10.05
N PRO A 27 16.15 5.72 10.39
CA PRO A 27 16.66 6.91 9.73
C PRO A 27 16.73 6.78 8.20
N GLU A 28 17.11 5.61 7.69
CA GLU A 28 17.22 5.33 6.25
C GLU A 28 15.83 5.31 5.58
N ALA A 29 14.84 4.67 6.21
CA ALA A 29 13.47 4.63 5.71
C ALA A 29 12.85 6.04 5.71
N LEU A 30 13.05 6.81 6.79
CA LEU A 30 12.58 8.19 6.89
C LEU A 30 13.26 9.10 5.87
N GLN A 31 14.56 8.93 5.64
CA GLN A 31 15.31 9.66 4.62
C GLN A 31 14.79 9.33 3.20
N PHE A 32 14.44 8.07 2.95
CA PHE A 32 13.83 7.67 1.68
C PHE A 32 12.46 8.33 1.47
N VAL A 33 11.57 8.27 2.48
CA VAL A 33 10.24 8.92 2.43
C VAL A 33 10.39 10.44 2.27
N ALA A 34 11.34 11.07 2.96
CA ALA A 34 11.61 12.49 2.82
C ALA A 34 12.06 12.85 1.40
N THR A 35 12.85 11.98 0.76
CA THR A 35 13.27 12.14 -0.64
C THR A 35 12.06 12.09 -1.56
N LEU A 36 11.20 11.06 -1.44
CA LEU A 36 9.97 10.96 -2.23
C LEU A 36 9.07 12.19 -2.07
N HIS A 37 8.87 12.66 -0.84
CA HIS A 37 8.06 13.84 -0.57
C HIS A 37 8.63 15.07 -1.28
N ARG A 38 9.93 15.35 -1.11
CA ARG A 38 10.58 16.51 -1.74
C ARG A 38 10.54 16.44 -3.26
N THR A 39 10.63 15.25 -3.85
CA THR A 39 10.61 15.06 -5.30
C THR A 39 9.21 15.21 -5.90
N TYR A 40 8.17 14.65 -5.25
CA TYR A 40 6.87 14.45 -5.89
C TYR A 40 5.70 15.26 -5.30
N GLU A 41 5.85 15.85 -4.11
CA GLU A 41 4.73 16.53 -3.44
C GLU A 41 4.18 17.71 -4.26
N ALA A 42 5.05 18.50 -4.88
CA ALA A 42 4.62 19.64 -5.69
C ALA A 42 3.71 19.19 -6.86
N THR A 43 4.07 18.11 -7.56
CA THR A 43 3.26 17.53 -8.62
C THR A 43 1.95 16.96 -8.08
N ARG A 44 1.98 16.29 -6.92
CA ARG A 44 0.76 15.78 -6.27
C ARG A 44 -0.24 16.92 -5.99
N GLN A 45 0.23 18.04 -5.44
CA GLN A 45 -0.59 19.23 -5.17
C GLN A 45 -1.17 19.84 -6.46
N GLN A 46 -0.34 19.98 -7.50
CA GLN A 46 -0.80 20.46 -8.81
C GLN A 46 -1.89 19.56 -9.40
N LEU A 47 -1.76 18.24 -9.28
CA LEU A 47 -2.77 17.29 -9.76
C LEU A 47 -4.08 17.39 -8.97
N LEU A 48 -4.02 17.62 -7.65
CA LEU A 48 -5.23 17.85 -6.84
C LEU A 48 -5.95 19.14 -7.25
N GLN A 49 -5.21 20.22 -7.53
CA GLN A 49 -5.80 21.45 -8.06
C GLN A 49 -6.44 21.24 -9.45
N ARG A 50 -5.79 20.45 -10.31
CA ARG A 50 -6.37 20.07 -11.62
C ARG A 50 -7.67 19.28 -11.48
N ARG A 51 -7.82 18.45 -10.44
CA ARG A 51 -9.10 17.75 -10.18
C ARG A 51 -10.22 18.75 -9.88
N VAL A 52 -9.95 19.77 -9.05
CA VAL A 52 -10.92 20.85 -8.75
C VAL A 52 -11.27 21.62 -10.02
N ALA A 53 -10.27 22.03 -10.79
CA ALA A 53 -10.49 22.73 -12.05
C ALA A 53 -11.35 21.89 -13.02
N ARG A 54 -11.02 20.59 -13.17
CA ARG A 54 -11.80 19.68 -14.03
C ARG A 54 -13.24 19.54 -13.56
N GLN A 55 -13.49 19.45 -12.25
CA GLN A 55 -14.84 19.37 -11.71
C GLN A 55 -15.69 20.60 -12.10
N ILE A 56 -15.12 21.82 -12.04
CA ILE A 56 -15.80 23.05 -12.49
C ILE A 56 -16.22 22.95 -13.96
N GLU A 57 -15.37 22.35 -14.81
CA GLU A 57 -15.71 22.14 -16.22
C GLU A 57 -16.89 21.17 -16.39
N LEU A 58 -16.89 20.07 -15.63
CA LEU A 58 -17.97 19.08 -15.64
C LEU A 58 -19.29 19.71 -15.19
N ASP A 59 -19.25 20.52 -14.12
CA ASP A 59 -20.43 21.20 -13.57
C ASP A 59 -21.01 22.23 -14.56
N GLN A 60 -20.19 22.77 -15.47
CA GLN A 60 -20.62 23.62 -16.59
C GLN A 60 -21.17 22.84 -17.79
N GLY A 61 -21.34 21.53 -17.67
CA GLY A 61 -21.92 20.66 -18.71
C GLY A 61 -20.89 20.06 -19.68
N ARG A 62 -19.58 20.24 -19.48
CA ARG A 62 -18.56 19.56 -20.29
C ARG A 62 -18.37 18.12 -19.83
N LEU A 63 -19.30 17.24 -20.18
CA LEU A 63 -19.29 15.83 -19.78
C LEU A 63 -18.00 15.09 -20.17
N PRO A 64 -17.62 14.01 -19.47
CA PRO A 64 -16.46 13.19 -19.83
C PRO A 64 -16.65 12.52 -21.20
N ASP A 65 -15.59 12.54 -22.01
CA ASP A 65 -15.49 11.79 -23.27
C ASP A 65 -14.02 11.44 -23.54
N PHE A 66 -13.76 10.61 -24.56
CA PHE A 66 -12.41 10.26 -24.97
C PHE A 66 -11.66 11.48 -25.51
N LEU A 67 -10.48 11.73 -24.95
CA LEU A 67 -9.60 12.81 -25.37
C LEU A 67 -9.13 12.62 -26.83
N PRO A 68 -9.39 13.58 -27.75
CA PRO A 68 -8.93 13.51 -29.13
C PRO A 68 -7.40 13.47 -29.26
N GLU A 69 -6.68 14.20 -28.40
CA GLU A 69 -5.22 14.34 -28.42
C GLU A 69 -4.48 13.01 -28.13
N THR A 70 -5.12 12.08 -27.43
CA THR A 70 -4.55 10.74 -27.13
C THR A 70 -5.11 9.64 -28.03
N ARG A 71 -5.86 9.98 -29.09
CA ARG A 71 -6.45 9.01 -30.03
C ARG A 71 -5.41 8.07 -30.63
N HIS A 72 -4.28 8.60 -31.06
CA HIS A 72 -3.19 7.83 -31.67
C HIS A 72 -2.64 6.71 -30.76
N ILE A 73 -2.67 6.89 -29.43
CA ILE A 73 -2.29 5.85 -28.46
C ILE A 73 -3.32 4.73 -28.46
N ARG A 74 -4.61 5.05 -28.49
CA ARG A 74 -5.69 4.05 -28.45
C ARG A 74 -5.78 3.23 -29.74
N GLU A 75 -5.45 3.83 -30.87
CA GLU A 75 -5.52 3.20 -32.20
C GLU A 75 -4.26 2.41 -32.57
N ASP A 76 -3.16 2.60 -31.86
CA ASP A 76 -1.93 1.85 -32.10
C ASP A 76 -2.06 0.40 -31.57
N ALA A 77 -2.32 -0.53 -32.49
CA ALA A 77 -2.44 -1.95 -32.19
C ALA A 77 -1.10 -2.66 -31.93
N THR A 78 0.04 -1.96 -32.00
CA THR A 78 1.38 -2.55 -31.83
C THR A 78 1.87 -2.49 -30.39
N TRP A 79 1.49 -1.46 -29.61
CA TRP A 79 1.96 -1.34 -28.25
C TRP A 79 1.23 -2.31 -27.30
N ARG A 80 1.95 -2.83 -26.32
CA ARG A 80 1.40 -3.66 -25.23
C ARG A 80 2.06 -3.26 -23.92
N ALA A 81 1.36 -3.45 -22.80
CA ALA A 81 1.94 -3.33 -21.47
C ALA A 81 3.05 -4.38 -21.25
N ALA A 82 3.89 -4.16 -20.25
CA ALA A 82 4.90 -5.12 -19.85
C ALA A 82 4.27 -6.45 -19.42
N LYS A 83 5.01 -7.56 -19.59
CA LYS A 83 4.57 -8.89 -19.15
C LYS A 83 4.39 -8.90 -17.61
N PRO A 84 3.38 -9.60 -17.08
CA PRO A 84 3.19 -9.70 -15.64
C PRO A 84 4.40 -10.33 -14.93
N ALA A 85 4.71 -9.83 -13.73
CA ALA A 85 5.75 -10.42 -12.87
C ALA A 85 5.33 -11.82 -12.35
N PRO A 86 6.28 -12.65 -11.88
CA PRO A 86 5.97 -13.93 -11.26
C PRO A 86 4.91 -13.80 -10.16
N GLY A 87 3.89 -14.66 -10.19
CA GLY A 87 2.76 -14.61 -9.26
C GLY A 87 1.58 -13.76 -9.71
N LEU A 88 1.72 -12.92 -10.75
CA LEU A 88 0.65 -12.02 -11.24
C LEU A 88 -0.02 -12.48 -12.54
N ALA A 89 0.44 -13.59 -13.12
CA ALA A 89 -0.16 -14.14 -14.34
C ALA A 89 -1.53 -14.82 -14.07
N ASP A 90 -1.68 -15.47 -12.92
CA ASP A 90 -2.94 -16.06 -12.46
C ASP A 90 -3.49 -15.23 -11.30
N ARG A 91 -4.58 -14.50 -11.55
CA ARG A 91 -5.29 -13.64 -10.60
C ARG A 91 -6.78 -13.98 -10.54
N ARG A 92 -7.11 -15.28 -10.74
CA ARG A 92 -8.50 -15.74 -10.87
C ARG A 92 -9.41 -15.39 -9.69
N VAL A 93 -8.82 -15.29 -8.48
CA VAL A 93 -9.48 -14.88 -7.25
C VAL A 93 -8.48 -14.06 -6.45
N GLU A 94 -8.91 -12.88 -6.03
CA GLU A 94 -8.15 -11.98 -5.16
C GLU A 94 -8.95 -11.77 -3.88
N ILE A 95 -8.29 -11.89 -2.74
CA ILE A 95 -8.88 -11.50 -1.46
C ILE A 95 -8.36 -10.11 -1.07
N THR A 96 -9.24 -9.27 -0.53
CA THR A 96 -8.87 -7.97 0.03
C THR A 96 -9.03 -8.02 1.55
N GLY A 97 -8.26 -7.20 2.26
CA GLY A 97 -8.40 -7.10 3.70
C GLY A 97 -7.40 -6.16 4.34
N PRO A 98 -7.67 -5.74 5.58
CA PRO A 98 -6.82 -4.81 6.29
C PRO A 98 -5.46 -5.42 6.62
N VAL A 99 -4.55 -4.56 7.04
CA VAL A 99 -3.17 -4.90 7.40
C VAL A 99 -3.00 -5.36 8.85
N ASP A 100 -4.09 -5.72 9.54
CA ASP A 100 -4.00 -6.29 10.88
C ASP A 100 -3.36 -7.69 10.84
N ARG A 101 -2.59 -7.99 11.89
CA ARG A 101 -1.67 -9.13 11.89
C ARG A 101 -2.36 -10.47 11.67
N LYS A 102 -3.55 -10.65 12.26
CA LYS A 102 -4.32 -11.90 12.13
C LYS A 102 -4.95 -12.01 10.73
N MET A 103 -5.51 -10.92 10.20
CA MET A 103 -6.11 -10.92 8.87
C MET A 103 -5.09 -11.12 7.77
N VAL A 104 -3.90 -10.53 7.87
CA VAL A 104 -2.80 -10.79 6.93
C VAL A 104 -2.50 -12.29 6.85
N ILE A 105 -2.40 -12.98 7.99
CA ILE A 105 -2.18 -14.45 8.01
C ILE A 105 -3.34 -15.20 7.35
N ASN A 106 -4.58 -14.87 7.71
CA ASN A 106 -5.76 -15.56 7.18
C ASN A 106 -5.89 -15.36 5.66
N ALA A 107 -5.67 -14.13 5.18
CA ALA A 107 -5.78 -13.79 3.78
C ALA A 107 -4.71 -14.49 2.93
N LEU A 108 -3.45 -14.52 3.40
CA LEU A 108 -2.38 -15.26 2.75
C LEU A 108 -2.65 -16.78 2.68
N ASN A 109 -3.32 -17.32 3.71
CA ASN A 109 -3.69 -18.73 3.80
C ASN A 109 -5.02 -19.08 3.12
N SER A 110 -5.75 -18.11 2.56
CA SER A 110 -7.13 -18.27 2.09
C SER A 110 -7.29 -19.21 0.88
N GLY A 111 -6.21 -19.45 0.13
CA GLY A 111 -6.25 -20.15 -1.15
C GLY A 111 -6.55 -19.24 -2.35
N ALA A 112 -6.77 -17.94 -2.14
CA ALA A 112 -6.79 -16.96 -3.22
C ALA A 112 -5.44 -16.91 -3.96
N ALA A 113 -5.47 -16.47 -5.23
CA ALA A 113 -4.26 -16.30 -6.01
C ALA A 113 -3.42 -15.12 -5.50
N THR A 114 -4.09 -14.04 -5.11
CA THR A 114 -3.48 -12.82 -4.57
C THR A 114 -4.23 -12.33 -3.34
N PHE A 115 -3.51 -11.58 -2.50
CA PHE A 115 -4.05 -10.85 -1.36
C PHE A 115 -3.65 -9.38 -1.48
N MET A 116 -4.63 -8.48 -1.58
CA MET A 116 -4.42 -7.04 -1.47
C MET A 116 -4.52 -6.62 -0.01
N ALA A 117 -3.36 -6.37 0.60
CA ALA A 117 -3.25 -5.87 1.96
C ALA A 117 -3.45 -4.36 1.98
N ASP A 118 -4.55 -3.93 2.53
CA ASP A 118 -5.11 -2.62 2.25
C ASP A 118 -4.81 -1.61 3.37
N PHE A 119 -4.17 -0.50 3.00
CA PHE A 119 -3.96 0.69 3.85
C PHE A 119 -4.97 1.81 3.59
N GLU A 120 -5.91 1.59 2.68
CA GLU A 120 -6.92 2.55 2.25
C GLU A 120 -8.29 2.20 2.87
N ASP A 121 -9.32 1.91 2.06
CA ASP A 121 -10.72 1.97 2.48
C ASP A 121 -11.09 0.96 3.59
N SER A 122 -10.43 -0.20 3.67
CA SER A 122 -10.72 -1.20 4.72
C SER A 122 -9.93 -1.00 6.02
N THR A 123 -9.00 -0.03 6.07
CA THR A 123 -8.17 0.24 7.25
C THR A 123 -8.41 1.64 7.78
N ALA A 124 -8.92 1.77 9.01
CA ALA A 124 -8.91 3.06 9.71
C ALA A 124 -7.45 3.55 9.84
N PRO A 125 -7.08 4.71 9.27
CA PRO A 125 -5.68 5.11 9.08
C PRO A 125 -5.09 5.75 10.35
N THR A 126 -5.27 5.10 11.50
CA THR A 126 -4.57 5.51 12.73
C THR A 126 -3.06 5.31 12.56
N PHE A 127 -2.25 6.14 13.22
CA PHE A 127 -0.79 6.02 13.14
C PHE A 127 -0.31 4.60 13.47
N SER A 128 -0.87 3.98 14.52
CA SER A 128 -0.52 2.60 14.89
C SER A 128 -0.89 1.62 13.78
N ASN A 129 -2.11 1.69 13.23
CA ASN A 129 -2.53 0.75 12.17
C ASN A 129 -1.62 0.82 10.93
N VAL A 130 -1.24 2.04 10.51
CA VAL A 130 -0.37 2.21 9.34
C VAL A 130 1.05 1.72 9.63
N VAL A 131 1.65 2.12 10.75
CA VAL A 131 3.04 1.73 11.05
C VAL A 131 3.14 0.24 11.41
N ASP A 132 2.21 -0.29 12.20
CA ASP A 132 2.17 -1.71 12.55
C ASP A 132 1.77 -2.58 11.35
N GLY A 133 0.95 -2.05 10.44
CA GLY A 133 0.67 -2.70 9.16
C GLY A 133 1.95 -2.95 8.36
N GLN A 134 2.84 -1.96 8.25
CA GLN A 134 4.15 -2.13 7.60
C GLN A 134 5.00 -3.22 8.28
N ARG A 135 4.98 -3.28 9.63
CA ARG A 135 5.63 -4.36 10.38
C ARG A 135 5.04 -5.73 10.07
N ASN A 136 3.71 -5.83 10.04
CA ASN A 136 3.01 -7.07 9.71
C ASN A 136 3.37 -7.56 8.31
N LEU A 137 3.39 -6.67 7.31
CA LEU A 137 3.75 -7.03 5.95
C LEU A 137 5.22 -7.43 5.80
N LYS A 138 6.14 -6.72 6.47
CA LYS A 138 7.56 -7.10 6.55
C LYS A 138 7.72 -8.51 7.12
N ASP A 139 7.05 -8.82 8.23
CA ASP A 139 7.07 -10.14 8.84
C ASP A 139 6.45 -11.21 7.92
N ALA A 140 5.39 -10.87 7.19
CA ALA A 140 4.74 -11.77 6.25
C ALA A 140 5.66 -12.13 5.08
N ILE A 141 6.32 -11.12 4.48
CA ILE A 141 7.29 -11.30 3.39
C ILE A 141 8.47 -12.17 3.84
N HIS A 142 8.92 -12.01 5.09
CA HIS A 142 9.99 -12.84 5.67
C HIS A 142 9.51 -14.19 6.22
N GLN A 143 8.22 -14.52 6.10
CA GLN A 143 7.60 -15.75 6.63
C GLN A 143 7.78 -15.93 8.15
N ARG A 144 7.82 -14.81 8.90
CA ARG A 144 7.95 -14.78 10.37
C ARG A 144 6.69 -14.29 11.08
N ILE A 145 5.67 -13.87 10.33
CA ILE A 145 4.42 -13.39 10.90
C ILE A 145 3.70 -14.54 11.64
N SER A 146 3.34 -14.26 12.89
CA SER A 146 2.58 -15.16 13.76
C SER A 146 1.69 -14.36 14.69
N PHE A 147 0.61 -14.97 15.15
CA PHE A 147 -0.33 -14.36 16.08
C PHE A 147 -0.94 -15.40 17.01
N THR A 148 -0.98 -15.11 18.31
CA THR A 148 -1.67 -15.94 19.30
C THR A 148 -2.90 -15.21 19.79
N ALA A 149 -4.08 -15.78 19.56
CA ALA A 149 -5.34 -15.21 20.03
C ALA A 149 -5.49 -15.38 21.56
N PRO A 150 -6.37 -14.58 22.21
CA PRO A 150 -6.60 -14.67 23.66
C PRO A 150 -7.03 -16.06 24.16
N ASN A 151 -7.65 -16.87 23.29
CA ASN A 151 -8.04 -18.25 23.58
C ASN A 151 -6.90 -19.27 23.39
N GLY A 152 -5.66 -18.82 23.16
CA GLY A 152 -4.49 -19.66 22.96
C GLY A 152 -4.31 -20.19 21.52
N LYS A 153 -5.27 -19.94 20.61
CA LYS A 153 -5.14 -20.39 19.22
C LYS A 153 -4.03 -19.62 18.50
N GLN A 154 -3.09 -20.36 17.91
CA GLN A 154 -1.98 -19.81 17.15
C GLN A 154 -2.32 -19.76 15.65
N TYR A 155 -1.86 -18.69 15.00
CA TYR A 155 -2.00 -18.43 13.57
C TYR A 155 -0.59 -18.21 13.00
N ASN A 156 -0.27 -18.94 11.94
CA ASN A 156 1.00 -18.86 11.23
C ASN A 156 0.73 -19.00 9.72
N ILE A 157 1.67 -18.56 8.90
CA ILE A 157 1.63 -18.85 7.46
C ILE A 157 1.78 -20.36 7.24
N ARG A 158 0.92 -20.93 6.39
CA ARG A 158 0.98 -22.35 6.07
C ARG A 158 2.29 -22.69 5.35
N LYS A 159 2.83 -23.88 5.62
CA LYS A 159 4.08 -24.35 5.00
C LYS A 159 3.82 -25.28 3.81
N ASP A 160 2.60 -25.78 3.72
CA ASP A 160 2.12 -26.67 2.67
C ASP A 160 1.44 -25.86 1.57
N GLY A 161 1.97 -26.01 0.36
CA GLY A 161 1.44 -25.35 -0.83
C GLY A 161 1.79 -23.86 -0.96
N LYS A 162 1.28 -23.25 -2.03
CA LYS A 162 1.54 -21.85 -2.35
C LYS A 162 0.58 -20.94 -1.58
N VAL A 163 1.09 -19.89 -0.94
CA VAL A 163 0.26 -18.82 -0.35
C VAL A 163 -0.09 -17.76 -1.39
N ALA A 164 -1.10 -16.94 -1.10
CA ALA A 164 -1.49 -15.85 -1.99
C ALA A 164 -0.31 -14.90 -2.25
N THR A 165 -0.17 -14.40 -3.47
CA THR A 165 0.80 -13.35 -3.80
C THR A 165 0.35 -12.03 -3.17
N LEU A 166 1.17 -11.47 -2.29
CA LEU A 166 0.89 -10.21 -1.59
C LEU A 166 0.99 -9.01 -2.54
N LEU A 167 -0.05 -8.17 -2.52
CA LEU A 167 -0.16 -6.85 -3.14
C LEU A 167 -0.48 -5.84 -2.04
N VAL A 168 -0.05 -4.59 -2.20
CA VAL A 168 -0.33 -3.47 -1.28
C VAL A 168 -0.81 -2.29 -2.10
#